data_AF-A0AAU3L0J7-F1
#
_entry.id   AF-A0AAU3L0J7-F1
#
_cell.length_a   1.000
_cell.length_b   1.000
_cell.length_c   1.000
_cell.angle_alpha   90.00
_cell.angle_beta   90.00
_cell.angle_gamma   90.00
#
_symmetry.space_group_name_H-M   'P 1'
#
loop_
_entity.id
_entity.type
_entity.pdbx_description
1 polymer ?
#
loop_
_entity_poly.entity_id
_entity_poly.type
_entity_poly.pdbx_seq_one_letter_code
_entity_poly.pdbx_strand_id
1 'polypeptide(L)'
;MRKILPSTLLAAAAVGALLVLPTGTASAMSPACNQASDVINNNRSLGPDAALTQSISDQLLAIDASGQEQQAIANYAHALTNGDVASVGNASTILNGVCQVGS
;
A
#
# COMPACT_ATOMS: atom_id res chain seq x y z
N MET A 1 35.79 -63.82 13.02
CA MET A 1 34.62 -63.21 12.34
C MET A 1 34.75 -61.71 12.41
N ARG A 2 34.80 -61.01 11.27
CA ARG A 2 34.42 -59.58 11.13
C ARG A 2 34.32 -59.27 9.63
N LYS A 3 33.08 -59.25 9.14
CA LYS A 3 32.70 -58.78 7.80
C LYS A 3 32.83 -57.26 7.80
N ILE A 4 33.63 -56.72 6.89
CA ILE A 4 33.76 -55.28 6.66
C ILE A 4 32.95 -55.01 5.38
N LEU A 5 31.85 -54.30 5.52
CA LEU A 5 31.05 -53.83 4.38
C LEU A 5 31.47 -52.39 4.05
N PRO A 6 31.65 -52.04 2.77
CA PRO A 6 32.12 -50.73 2.36
C PRO A 6 30.92 -49.79 2.25
N SER A 7 30.92 -48.72 3.06
CA SER A 7 29.94 -47.65 2.94
C SER A 7 30.59 -46.44 2.30
N THR A 8 30.45 -46.41 0.97
CA THR A 8 30.07 -45.25 0.15
C THR A 8 30.59 -43.87 0.59
N LEU A 9 31.57 -43.41 -0.17
CA LEU A 9 31.79 -42.00 -0.52
C LEU A 9 30.44 -41.32 -0.84
N LEU A 10 30.14 -40.20 -0.18
CA LEU A 10 29.42 -39.13 -0.85
C LEU A 10 29.87 -37.77 -0.34
N ALA A 11 30.21 -36.95 -1.32
CA ALA A 11 30.99 -35.74 -1.23
C ALA A 11 30.28 -34.59 -0.50
N ALA A 12 31.10 -33.72 0.07
CA ALA A 12 30.74 -32.38 0.46
C ALA A 12 30.17 -31.60 -0.74
N ALA A 13 28.99 -30.99 -0.55
CA ALA A 13 28.54 -29.85 -1.34
C ALA A 13 28.03 -28.79 -0.36
N ALA A 14 28.92 -27.86 -0.02
CA ALA A 14 28.52 -26.55 0.48
C ALA A 14 27.83 -25.82 -0.68
N VAL A 15 26.52 -25.64 -0.59
CA VAL A 15 25.80 -24.68 -1.42
C VAL A 15 25.16 -23.70 -0.44
N GLY A 16 25.70 -22.49 -0.44
CA GLY A 16 25.26 -21.41 0.43
C GLY A 16 23.75 -21.25 0.35
N ALA A 17 23.09 -21.29 1.49
CA ALA A 17 21.71 -20.85 1.66
C ALA A 17 21.66 -19.32 1.55
N LEU A 18 21.99 -18.79 0.37
CA LEU A 18 21.54 -17.50 -0.11
C LEU A 18 20.26 -17.74 -0.91
N LEU A 19 19.22 -18.22 -0.23
CA LEU A 19 17.90 -18.27 -0.84
C LEU A 19 16.89 -17.68 0.13
N VAL A 20 16.59 -16.43 -0.20
CA VAL A 20 15.34 -15.75 0.06
C VAL A 20 15.19 -15.36 1.53
N LEU A 21 15.85 -14.24 1.89
CA LEU A 21 15.10 -13.28 2.68
C LEU A 21 13.76 -13.12 1.95
N PRO A 22 12.61 -13.28 2.62
CA PRO A 22 11.42 -12.69 2.07
C PRO A 22 11.81 -11.21 1.91
N THR A 23 11.95 -10.77 0.66
CA THR A 23 11.53 -9.42 0.32
C THR A 23 10.06 -9.44 0.70
N GLY A 24 9.79 -9.23 1.99
CA GLY A 24 8.49 -8.82 2.45
C GLY A 24 8.14 -7.74 1.48
N THR A 25 7.12 -8.02 0.69
CA THR A 25 6.55 -7.08 -0.25
C THR A 25 6.17 -5.89 0.61
N ALA A 26 7.06 -4.92 0.75
CA ALA A 26 6.63 -3.54 0.76
C ALA A 26 5.86 -3.46 -0.55
N SER A 27 4.55 -3.69 -0.48
CA SER A 27 3.65 -3.56 -1.61
C SER A 27 3.93 -2.16 -2.11
N ALA A 28 4.72 -2.06 -3.18
CA ALA A 28 5.16 -0.78 -3.67
C ALA A 28 3.87 -0.06 -4.03
N MET A 29 3.52 0.95 -3.22
CA MET A 29 2.31 1.73 -3.43
C MET A 29 2.29 2.10 -4.90
N SER A 30 1.15 1.86 -5.56
CA SER A 30 1.01 2.23 -6.95
C SER A 30 1.26 3.74 -7.09
N PRO A 31 1.62 4.22 -8.30
CA PRO A 31 1.80 5.64 -8.55
C PRO A 31 0.56 6.47 -8.15
N ALA A 32 -0.64 5.91 -8.32
CA ALA A 32 -1.90 6.52 -7.92
C ALA A 32 -2.03 6.63 -6.39
N CYS A 33 -1.76 5.53 -5.67
CA CYS A 33 -1.79 5.52 -4.21
C CYS A 33 -0.74 6.47 -3.61
N ASN A 34 0.45 6.59 -4.22
CA ASN A 34 1.47 7.55 -3.81
C ASN A 34 1.01 9.01 -4.01
N GLN A 35 0.43 9.33 -5.18
CA GLN A 35 -0.15 10.65 -5.41
C GLN A 35 -1.27 10.98 -4.43
N ALA A 36 -2.16 10.02 -4.14
CA ALA A 36 -3.24 10.21 -3.19
C ALA A 36 -2.70 10.50 -1.78
N SER A 37 -1.67 9.77 -1.34
CA SER A 37 -0.96 10.05 -0.08
C SER A 37 -0.38 11.46 -0.05
N ASP A 38 0.27 11.90 -1.12
CA ASP A 38 0.90 13.22 -1.20
C ASP A 38 -0.15 14.33 -1.09
N VAL A 39 -1.25 14.22 -1.84
CA VAL A 39 -2.38 15.16 -1.77
C VAL A 39 -2.96 15.19 -0.36
N ILE A 40 -3.16 14.05 0.30
CA ILE A 40 -3.75 14.02 1.65
C ILE A 40 -2.77 14.63 2.67
N ASN A 41 -1.50 14.25 2.64
CA ASN A 41 -0.51 14.67 3.64
C ASN A 41 -0.15 16.16 3.53
N ASN A 42 -0.08 16.71 2.32
CA ASN A 42 0.19 18.14 2.11
C ASN A 42 -0.93 19.04 2.65
N ASN A 43 -2.14 18.50 2.81
CA ASN A 43 -3.31 19.27 3.19
C ASN A 43 -3.82 19.00 4.62
N ARG A 44 -3.25 18.01 5.35
CA ARG A 44 -3.62 17.70 6.76
C ARG A 44 -3.45 18.88 7.72
N SER A 45 -2.59 19.84 7.40
CA SER A 45 -2.22 20.95 8.29
C SER A 45 -3.16 22.17 8.21
N LEU A 46 -4.10 22.21 7.27
CA LEU A 46 -4.76 23.46 6.86
C LEU A 46 -6.17 23.68 7.45
N GLY A 47 -6.68 22.79 8.31
CA GLY A 47 -7.97 22.96 8.99
C GLY A 47 -9.19 22.76 8.07
N PRO A 48 -10.42 22.77 8.64
CA PRO A 48 -11.65 22.48 7.89
C PRO A 48 -12.10 23.69 7.07
N ASP A 49 -11.41 23.95 5.96
CA ASP A 49 -11.83 24.93 4.95
C ASP A 49 -12.59 24.21 3.82
N ALA A 50 -13.80 24.67 3.52
CA ALA A 50 -14.65 24.03 2.52
C ALA A 50 -14.09 24.16 1.08
N ALA A 51 -13.44 25.28 0.77
CA ALA A 51 -12.80 25.48 -0.53
C ALA A 51 -11.55 24.61 -0.68
N LEU A 52 -10.80 24.43 0.41
CA LEU A 52 -9.69 23.48 0.47
C LEU A 52 -10.18 22.05 0.29
N THR A 53 -11.27 21.67 0.96
CA THR A 53 -11.85 20.32 0.89
C THR A 53 -12.29 19.99 -0.54
N GLN A 54 -12.90 20.95 -1.24
CA GLN A 54 -13.24 20.83 -2.66
C GLN A 54 -11.98 20.69 -3.53
N SER A 55 -10.96 21.53 -3.30
CA SER A 55 -9.69 21.45 -4.04
C SER A 55 -8.98 20.11 -3.87
N ILE A 56 -8.99 19.54 -2.66
CA ILE A 56 -8.45 18.20 -2.38
C ILE A 56 -9.26 17.14 -3.13
N SER A 57 -10.58 17.24 -3.10
CA SER A 57 -11.46 16.32 -3.83
C SER A 57 -11.16 16.32 -5.32
N ASP A 58 -11.06 17.51 -5.93
CA ASP A 58 -10.76 17.67 -7.36
C ASP A 58 -9.35 17.11 -7.70
N GLN A 59 -8.35 17.36 -6.85
CA GLN A 59 -7.00 16.80 -7.03
C GLN A 59 -6.98 15.28 -6.96
N LEU A 60 -7.72 14.68 -6.03
CA LEU A 60 -7.83 13.23 -5.90
C LEU A 60 -8.54 12.61 -7.11
N LEU A 61 -9.61 13.25 -7.61
CA LEU A 61 -10.34 12.78 -8.79
C LEU A 61 -9.54 12.92 -10.09
N ALA A 62 -8.54 13.81 -10.13
CA ALA A 62 -7.63 13.97 -11.26
C ALA A 62 -6.52 12.92 -11.31
N ILE A 63 -6.34 12.10 -10.27
CA ILE A 63 -5.31 11.05 -10.25
C ILE A 63 -5.68 9.97 -11.26
N ASP A 64 -4.76 9.68 -12.17
CA ASP A 64 -4.87 8.55 -13.09
C ASP A 64 -4.68 7.24 -12.33
N ALA A 65 -5.80 6.68 -11.87
CA ALA A 65 -5.91 5.43 -11.16
C ALA A 65 -6.86 4.50 -11.91
N SER A 66 -6.75 3.19 -11.68
CA SER A 66 -7.65 2.23 -12.31
C SER A 66 -8.10 1.14 -11.32
N GLY A 67 -9.22 0.49 -11.63
CA GLY A 67 -9.76 -0.60 -10.83
C GLY A 67 -10.14 -0.17 -9.41
N GLN A 68 -9.68 -0.93 -8.41
CA GLN A 68 -10.04 -0.72 -7.00
C GLN A 68 -9.43 0.57 -6.42
N GLU A 69 -8.27 1.00 -6.90
CA GLU A 69 -7.60 2.23 -6.44
C GLU A 69 -8.40 3.46 -6.83
N GLN A 70 -8.86 3.51 -8.08
CA GLN A 70 -9.73 4.58 -8.57
C GLN A 70 -11.01 4.68 -7.74
N GLN A 71 -11.65 3.55 -7.45
CA GLN A 71 -12.87 3.52 -6.65
C GLN A 71 -12.63 4.00 -5.22
N ALA A 72 -11.51 3.59 -4.61
CA ALA A 72 -11.15 4.02 -3.25
C ALA A 72 -10.81 5.51 -3.17
N ILE A 73 -10.03 6.03 -4.12
CA ILE A 73 -9.65 7.44 -4.23
C ILE A 73 -10.90 8.29 -4.47
N ALA A 74 -11.76 7.91 -5.42
CA ALA A 74 -13.00 8.62 -5.71
C ALA A 74 -13.96 8.61 -4.51
N ASN A 75 -14.11 7.47 -3.83
CA ASN A 75 -14.95 7.38 -2.64
C ASN A 75 -14.45 8.32 -1.53
N TYR A 76 -13.15 8.41 -1.31
CA TYR A 76 -12.56 9.35 -0.36
C TYR A 76 -12.78 10.82 -0.78
N ALA A 77 -12.58 11.13 -2.07
CA ALA A 77 -12.83 12.47 -2.61
C ALA A 77 -14.29 12.92 -2.44
N HIS A 78 -15.26 12.03 -2.68
CA HIS A 78 -16.68 12.32 -2.46
C HIS A 78 -17.04 12.44 -0.98
N ALA A 79 -16.43 11.63 -0.12
CA ALA A 79 -16.64 11.71 1.32
C ALA A 79 -16.18 13.07 1.89
N LEU A 80 -15.07 13.61 1.38
CA LEU A 80 -14.59 14.94 1.75
C LEU A 80 -15.64 16.03 1.44
N THR A 81 -16.22 16.04 0.24
CA THR A 81 -17.20 17.05 -0.16
C THR A 81 -18.55 16.91 0.51
N ASN A 82 -18.92 15.71 0.95
CA ASN A 82 -20.17 15.46 1.67
C ASN A 82 -20.16 15.98 3.11
N GLY A 83 -18.98 16.32 3.66
CA GLY A 83 -18.85 16.98 4.96
C GLY A 83 -19.18 16.10 6.19
N ASP A 84 -19.44 14.81 5.99
CA ASP A 84 -19.74 13.87 7.05
C ASP A 84 -18.46 13.16 7.53
N VAL A 85 -18.09 13.40 8.80
CA VAL A 85 -16.86 12.85 9.40
C VAL A 85 -16.85 11.32 9.45
N ALA A 86 -18.01 10.68 9.56
CA ALA A 86 -18.12 9.23 9.55
C ALA A 86 -17.85 8.66 8.15
N SER A 87 -18.36 9.32 7.12
CA SER A 87 -18.13 8.99 5.72
C SER A 87 -16.65 9.15 5.36
N VAL A 88 -16.00 10.23 5.80
CA VAL A 88 -14.55 10.44 5.60
C VAL A 88 -13.74 9.36 6.33
N GLY A 89 -14.13 9.00 7.56
CA GLY A 89 -13.49 7.93 8.32
C GLY A 89 -13.58 6.57 7.61
N ASN A 90 -14.78 6.18 7.17
CA ASN A 90 -14.99 4.94 6.45
C ASN A 90 -14.23 4.90 5.11
N ALA A 91 -14.30 5.98 4.34
CA ALA A 91 -13.58 6.08 3.07
C ALA A 91 -12.06 6.08 3.28
N SER A 92 -11.56 6.67 4.36
CA SER A 92 -10.14 6.62 4.75
C SER A 92 -9.70 5.19 5.07
N THR A 93 -10.51 4.41 5.78
CA THR A 93 -10.22 2.99 6.05
C THR A 93 -10.16 2.17 4.76
N ILE A 94 -11.09 2.41 3.82
CA ILE A 94 -11.10 1.73 2.51
C ILE A 94 -9.85 2.13 1.71
N LEU A 95 -9.54 3.42 1.64
CA LEU A 95 -8.35 3.92 0.94
C LEU A 95 -7.07 3.35 1.55
N ASN A 96 -6.98 3.24 2.87
CA ASN A 96 -5.85 2.61 3.55
C ASN A 96 -5.76 1.11 3.29
N GLY A 97 -6.89 0.41 3.22
CA GLY A 97 -6.93 -1.02 2.89
C GLY A 97 -6.47 -1.32 1.47
N VAL A 98 -6.69 -0.40 0.53
CA VAL A 98 -6.28 -0.54 -0.88
C VAL A 98 -4.86 -0.01 -1.10
N CYS A 99 -4.54 1.16 -0.55
CA CYS A 99 -3.37 1.94 -0.90
C CYS A 99 -2.34 2.11 0.23
N GLN A 100 -2.63 1.68 1.46
CA GLN A 100 -1.77 1.92 2.65
C GLN A 100 -1.38 3.40 2.84
N VAL A 101 -2.31 4.31 2.52
CA VAL A 101 -2.08 5.77 2.51
C VAL A 101 -1.96 6.35 3.92
N GLY A 102 -0.72 6.51 4.38
CA GLY A 102 -0.41 7.20 5.64
C GLY A 102 -0.35 6.29 6.86
N SER A 103 0.47 5.23 6.78
CA SER A 103 0.97 4.49 7.96
C SER A 103 1.85 5.38 8.84
#